data_AF-A0A8B6M894-F1
#
_entry.id   AF-A0A8B6M894-F1
#
_cell.length_a   1.000
_cell.length_b   1.000
_cell.length_c   1.000
_cell.angle_alpha   90.00
_cell.angle_beta   90.00
_cell.angle_gamma   90.00
#
_symmetry.space_group_name_H-M   'P 1'
#
loop_
_entity.id
_entity.type
_entity.pdbx_description
1 polymer ?
#
loop_
_entity_poly.entity_id
_entity_poly.type
_entity_poly.pdbx_seq_one_letter_code
_entity_poly.pdbx_strand_id
1 'polypeptide(L)'
;MDDEIEQFLAEMAKGADATTHELEIEEATLRALVGDQRAEELELLWTRQLDPADEEDIKRYMDWDDKKLIWIWHRLERSRERRAAAGRAYMIRSQDKMATASPTSKRAGPPRKPS
;
A
#
# COMPACT_ATOMS: atom_id res chain seq x y z
N MET A 1 -11.90 1.67 26.07
CA MET A 1 -12.51 0.96 24.94
C MET A 1 -11.92 1.45 23.63
N ASP A 2 -11.94 2.75 23.32
CA ASP A 2 -11.29 3.27 22.10
C ASP A 2 -9.74 3.12 22.15
N ASP A 3 -9.11 3.39 23.29
CA ASP A 3 -7.64 3.25 23.44
C ASP A 3 -7.10 1.81 23.26
N GLU A 4 -7.85 0.79 23.69
CA GLU A 4 -7.46 -0.62 23.52
C GLU A 4 -7.58 -1.07 22.04
N ILE A 5 -8.58 -0.55 21.32
CA ILE A 5 -8.74 -0.80 19.89
C ILE A 5 -7.64 -0.10 19.10
N GLU A 6 -7.28 1.14 19.46
CA GLU A 6 -6.15 1.85 18.85
C GLU A 6 -4.82 1.13 19.10
N GLN A 7 -4.61 0.61 20.32
CA GLN A 7 -3.40 -0.13 20.66
C GLN A 7 -3.32 -1.48 19.95
N PHE A 8 -4.43 -2.20 19.82
CA PHE A 8 -4.52 -3.42 19.01
C PHE A 8 -4.25 -3.16 17.52
N LEU A 9 -4.81 -2.08 16.96
CA LEU A 9 -4.55 -1.68 15.58
C LEU A 9 -3.09 -1.27 15.36
N ALA A 10 -2.46 -0.61 16.35
CA ALA A 10 -1.05 -0.25 16.30
C ALA A 10 -0.13 -1.48 16.34
N GLU A 11 -0.43 -2.48 17.17
CA GLU A 11 0.34 -3.74 17.20
C GLU A 11 0.15 -4.56 15.92
N MET A 12 -1.07 -4.59 15.36
CA MET A 12 -1.35 -5.21 14.06
C MET A 12 -0.62 -4.48 12.92
N ALA A 13 -0.55 -3.15 12.97
CA ALA A 13 0.21 -2.35 12.01
C ALA A 13 1.71 -2.63 12.11
N LYS A 14 2.26 -2.70 13.33
CA LYS A 14 3.67 -3.08 13.56
C LYS A 14 3.98 -4.48 13.03
N GLY A 15 3.08 -5.46 13.23
CA GLY A 15 3.26 -6.81 12.70
C GLY A 15 3.27 -6.83 11.16
N ALA A 16 2.39 -6.07 10.52
CA ALA A 16 2.36 -5.95 9.06
C ALA A 16 3.59 -5.20 8.49
N ASP A 17 4.10 -4.20 9.22
CA ASP A 17 5.29 -3.46 8.85
C ASP A 17 6.56 -4.31 9.03
N ALA A 18 6.64 -5.12 10.09
CA ALA A 18 7.74 -6.08 10.29
C ALA A 18 7.83 -7.10 9.16
N THR A 19 6.69 -7.67 8.73
CA THR A 19 6.64 -8.57 7.57
C THR A 19 7.01 -7.87 6.26
N THR A 20 6.68 -6.58 6.12
CA THR A 20 7.07 -5.80 4.93
C THR A 20 8.59 -5.58 4.91
N HIS A 21 9.18 -5.24 6.05
CA HIS A 21 10.62 -5.04 6.16
C HIS A 21 11.42 -6.32 5.90
N GLU A 22 10.95 -7.47 6.40
CA GLU A 22 11.55 -8.77 6.11
C GLU A 22 11.53 -9.08 4.59
N LEU A 23 10.42 -8.78 3.91
CA LEU A 23 10.31 -8.95 2.47
C LEU A 23 11.26 -8.02 1.69
N GLU A 24 11.47 -6.79 2.14
CA GLU A 24 12.43 -5.85 1.52
C GLU A 24 13.88 -6.33 1.67
N ILE A 25 14.24 -6.90 2.83
CA ILE A 25 15.57 -7.50 3.05
C ILE A 25 15.76 -8.72 2.14
N GLU A 26 14.73 -9.57 2.05
CA GLU A 26 14.77 -10.77 1.23
C GLU A 26 14.83 -10.44 -0.26
N GLU A 27 14.11 -9.41 -0.71
CA GLU A 27 14.20 -8.86 -2.07
C GLU A 27 15.64 -8.42 -2.39
N ALA A 28 16.25 -7.61 -1.52
CA ALA A 28 17.61 -7.12 -1.72
C ALA A 28 18.62 -8.28 -1.80
N THR A 29 18.44 -9.30 -0.95
CA THR A 29 19.26 -10.50 -0.95
C THR A 29 19.11 -11.29 -2.25
N LEU A 30 17.87 -11.49 -2.72
CA LEU A 30 17.60 -12.21 -3.96
C LEU A 30 18.09 -11.44 -5.18
N ARG A 31 17.92 -10.12 -5.24
CA ARG A 31 18.48 -9.28 -6.30
C ARG A 31 20.00 -9.43 -6.39
N ALA A 32 20.69 -9.39 -5.25
CA ALA A 32 22.13 -9.60 -5.20
C ALA A 32 22.54 -11.02 -5.63
N LEU A 33 21.69 -12.03 -5.38
CA LEU A 33 21.95 -13.43 -5.76
C LEU A 33 21.77 -13.69 -7.25
N VAL A 34 20.65 -13.23 -7.83
CA VAL A 34 20.33 -13.44 -9.26
C VAL A 34 21.15 -12.51 -10.18
N GLY A 35 21.59 -11.37 -9.64
CA GLY A 35 22.34 -10.36 -10.36
C GLY A 35 21.45 -9.34 -11.07
N ASP A 36 21.99 -8.13 -11.28
CA ASP A 36 21.22 -6.97 -11.74
C ASP A 36 20.56 -7.18 -13.10
N GLN A 37 21.27 -7.80 -14.06
CA GLN A 37 20.72 -8.07 -15.38
C GLN A 37 19.51 -9.00 -15.32
N ARG A 38 19.62 -10.10 -14.55
CA ARG A 38 18.52 -11.05 -14.40
C ARG A 38 17.34 -10.41 -13.66
N ALA A 39 17.61 -9.61 -12.64
CA ALA A 39 16.58 -8.87 -11.92
C ALA A 39 15.84 -7.89 -12.84
N GLU A 40 16.52 -7.23 -13.78
CA GLU A 40 15.90 -6.34 -14.77
C GLU A 40 14.98 -7.10 -15.74
N GLU A 41 15.43 -8.24 -16.27
CA GLU A 41 14.60 -9.12 -17.11
C GLU A 41 13.33 -9.57 -16.39
N LEU A 42 13.46 -9.98 -15.12
CA LEU A 42 12.32 -10.39 -14.30
C LEU A 42 11.38 -9.22 -13.98
N GLU A 43 11.91 -8.00 -13.83
CA GLU A 43 11.10 -6.80 -13.61
C GLU A 43 10.29 -6.45 -14.86
N LEU A 44 10.89 -6.55 -16.05
CA LEU A 44 10.18 -6.40 -17.33
C LEU A 44 9.10 -7.47 -17.50
N LEU A 45 9.41 -8.72 -17.14
CA LEU A 45 8.43 -9.81 -17.13
C LEU A 45 7.27 -9.52 -16.19
N TRP A 46 7.56 -9.14 -14.94
CA TRP A 46 6.56 -8.86 -13.92
C TRP A 46 5.64 -7.69 -14.30
N THR A 47 6.21 -6.64 -14.87
CA THR A 47 5.48 -5.44 -15.33
C THR A 47 4.83 -5.62 -16.70
N ARG A 48 4.97 -6.79 -17.34
CA ARG A 48 4.42 -7.13 -18.67
C ARG A 48 4.90 -6.19 -19.78
N GLN A 49 6.18 -5.84 -19.73
CA GLN A 49 6.84 -4.95 -20.70
C GLN A 49 7.67 -5.70 -21.75
N LEU A 50 7.68 -7.03 -21.69
CA LEU A 50 8.31 -7.89 -22.69
C LEU A 50 7.40 -8.14 -23.88
N ASP A 51 8.01 -8.45 -25.02
CA ASP A 51 7.26 -9.06 -26.11
C ASP A 51 6.96 -10.55 -25.80
N PRO A 52 6.00 -11.17 -26.50
CA PRO A 52 5.61 -12.56 -26.20
C PRO A 52 6.74 -13.59 -26.37
N ALA A 53 7.71 -13.34 -27.27
CA ALA A 53 8.80 -14.28 -27.50
C ALA A 53 9.81 -14.24 -26.35
N ASP A 54 10.19 -13.04 -25.92
CA ASP A 54 11.07 -12.83 -24.77
C ASP A 54 10.43 -13.32 -23.46
N GLU A 55 9.12 -13.10 -23.30
CA GLU A 55 8.36 -13.60 -22.15
C GLU A 55 8.39 -15.14 -22.07
N GLU A 56 8.20 -15.84 -23.20
CA GLU A 56 8.28 -17.29 -23.24
C GLU A 56 9.68 -17.81 -22.93
N ASP A 57 10.72 -17.15 -23.44
CA ASP A 57 12.11 -17.56 -23.21
C ASP A 57 12.51 -17.42 -21.73
N ILE A 58 12.22 -16.26 -21.12
CA ILE A 58 12.51 -16.04 -19.70
C ILE A 58 11.75 -17.05 -18.82
N LYS A 59 10.46 -17.29 -19.10
CA LYS A 59 9.66 -18.28 -18.36
C LYS A 59 10.20 -19.70 -18.49
N ARG A 60 10.77 -20.05 -19.64
CA ARG A 60 11.34 -21.39 -19.89
C ARG A 60 12.54 -21.67 -18.99
N TYR A 61 13.37 -20.66 -18.75
CA TYR A 61 14.60 -20.78 -17.98
C TYR A 61 14.48 -20.28 -16.54
N MET A 62 13.25 -20.05 -16.07
CA MET A 62 12.99 -19.48 -14.75
C MET A 62 13.22 -20.49 -13.63
N ASP A 63 14.18 -20.19 -12.76
CA ASP A 63 14.53 -21.03 -11.63
C ASP A 63 13.65 -20.74 -10.40
N TRP A 64 14.04 -21.24 -9.22
CA TRP A 64 13.29 -21.03 -7.99
C TRP A 64 13.52 -19.63 -7.41
N ASP A 65 14.73 -19.09 -7.50
CA ASP A 65 15.06 -17.77 -6.97
C ASP A 65 14.36 -16.68 -7.78
N ASP A 66 14.30 -16.82 -9.11
CA ASP A 66 13.53 -15.97 -10.01
C ASP A 66 12.03 -15.92 -9.61
N LYS A 67 11.43 -17.10 -9.42
CA LYS A 67 10.01 -17.24 -9.01
C LYS A 67 9.76 -16.59 -7.66
N LYS A 68 10.69 -16.76 -6.73
CA LYS A 68 10.61 -16.21 -5.40
C LYS A 68 10.71 -14.69 -5.42
N LEU A 69 11.60 -14.13 -6.22
CA LEU A 69 11.74 -12.68 -6.39
C LEU A 69 10.43 -12.06 -6.91
N ILE A 70 9.83 -12.63 -7.97
CA ILE A 70 8.52 -12.17 -8.49
C ILE A 70 7.42 -12.29 -7.42
N TRP A 71 7.42 -13.38 -6.64
CA TRP A 71 6.46 -13.55 -5.56
C TRP A 71 6.60 -12.49 -4.46
N ILE A 72 7.83 -12.12 -4.10
CA ILE A 72 8.12 -11.04 -3.14
C ILE A 72 7.63 -9.70 -3.68
N TRP A 73 7.89 -9.37 -4.94
CA TRP A 73 7.37 -8.15 -5.55
C TRP A 73 5.84 -8.06 -5.48
N HIS A 74 5.13 -9.15 -5.78
CA HIS A 74 3.68 -9.19 -5.59
C HIS A 74 3.24 -8.99 -4.12
N ARG A 75 4.01 -9.47 -3.15
CA ARG A 75 3.71 -9.26 -1.72
C ARG A 75 3.93 -7.81 -1.31
N LEU A 76 5.02 -7.20 -1.76
CA LEU A 76 5.34 -5.80 -1.50
C LEU A 76 4.32 -4.87 -2.15
N GLU A 77 3.93 -5.13 -3.40
CA GLU A 77 2.90 -4.38 -4.10
C GLU A 77 1.57 -4.40 -3.34
N ARG A 78 1.08 -5.59 -2.95
CA ARG A 78 -0.14 -5.71 -2.14
C ARG A 78 -0.05 -4.99 -0.80
N SER A 79 1.12 -5.01 -0.15
CA SER A 79 1.34 -4.27 1.10
C SER A 79 1.17 -2.76 0.88
N ARG A 80 1.81 -2.23 -0.18
CA ARG A 80 1.69 -0.82 -0.59
C ARG A 80 0.25 -0.44 -0.93
N GLU A 81 -0.46 -1.27 -1.71
CA GLU A 81 -1.86 -1.05 -2.06
C GLU A 81 -2.78 -1.02 -0.84
N ARG A 82 -2.61 -1.94 0.11
CA ARG A 82 -3.38 -1.97 1.36
C ARG A 82 -3.15 -0.71 2.19
N ARG A 83 -1.90 -0.26 2.31
CA ARG A 83 -1.56 0.99 3.02
C ARG A 83 -2.22 2.19 2.35
N ALA A 84 -2.15 2.27 1.02
CA ALA A 84 -2.79 3.34 0.26
C ALA A 84 -4.33 3.33 0.41
N ALA A 85 -4.94 2.14 0.39
CA ALA A 85 -6.38 1.97 0.58
C ALA A 85 -6.82 2.37 2.01
N ALA A 86 -6.06 1.98 3.04
CA ALA A 86 -6.32 2.38 4.42
C ALA A 86 -6.21 3.91 4.60
N GLY A 87 -5.18 4.54 4.01
CA GLY A 87 -5.03 6.00 4.01
C GLY A 87 -6.21 6.72 3.33
N ARG A 88 -6.65 6.24 2.16
CA ARG A 88 -7.83 6.77 1.47
C ARG A 88 -9.10 6.61 2.33
N ALA A 89 -9.30 5.44 2.93
CA ALA A 89 -10.46 5.19 3.79
C ALA A 89 -10.47 6.10 5.03
N TYR A 90 -9.31 6.37 5.63
CA TYR A 90 -9.18 7.31 6.74
C TYR A 90 -9.53 8.74 6.31
N MET A 91 -9.04 9.21 5.16
CA MET A 91 -9.38 10.55 4.64
C MET A 91 -10.88 10.71 4.38
N ILE A 92 -11.55 9.71 3.82
CA ILE A 92 -13.00 9.76 3.59
C ILE A 92 -13.75 9.82 4.94
N ARG A 93 -13.39 8.95 5.90
CA ARG A 93 -14.03 8.93 7.23
C ARG A 93 -13.80 10.20 8.04
N SER A 94 -12.62 10.83 7.93
CA SER A 94 -12.34 12.09 8.62
C SER A 94 -13.12 13.25 8.00
N GLN A 95 -13.33 13.25 6.69
CA GLN A 95 -14.20 14.22 6.00
C GLN A 95 -15.67 14.06 6.42
N ASP A 96 -16.19 12.84 6.56
CA ASP A 96 -17.56 12.59 7.05
C ASP A 96 -17.75 13.06 8.51
N LYS A 97 -16.74 12.85 9.37
CA LYS A 97 -16.74 13.40 10.74
C LYS A 97 -16.70 14.93 10.77
N MET A 98 -15.98 15.59 9.85
CA MET A 98 -15.99 17.05 9.75
C MET A 98 -17.30 17.62 9.17
N ALA A 99 -17.93 16.92 8.22
CA ALA A 99 -19.21 17.32 7.65
C ALA A 99 -20.36 17.28 8.68
N THR A 100 -20.30 16.35 9.63
CA THR A 100 -21.28 16.21 10.72
C THR A 100 -21.02 17.13 11.92
N ALA A 101 -19.82 17.72 12.01
CA ALA A 101 -19.40 18.60 13.10
C ALA A 101 -19.57 20.11 12.82
N SER A 102 -20.23 20.51 11.72
CA SER A 102 -20.60 21.92 11.50
C SER A 102 -21.94 22.25 12.17
N PRO A 103 -21.98 22.89 13.35
CA PRO A 103 -23.21 23.45 13.85
C PRO A 103 -23.58 24.64 12.98
N THR A 104 -24.84 24.63 12.54
CA THR A 104 -25.54 25.75 11.91
C THR A 104 -25.29 27.04 12.70
N SER A 105 -24.45 27.91 12.14
CA SER A 105 -24.39 29.32 12.55
C SER A 105 -25.75 29.96 12.25
N LYS A 106 -26.62 30.00 13.26
CA LYS A 106 -27.85 30.79 13.25
C LYS A 106 -27.44 32.25 13.00
N ARG A 107 -27.64 32.73 11.77
CA ARG A 107 -27.68 34.16 11.47
C ARG A 107 -28.80 34.79 12.31
N ALA A 108 -28.42 35.45 13.39
CA ALA A 108 -29.29 36.36 14.12
C ALA A 108 -29.60 37.57 13.22
N GLY A 109 -30.85 37.69 12.77
CA GLY A 109 -31.35 38.88 12.08
C GLY A 109 -31.36 40.10 13.02
N PRO A 110 -31.22 41.33 12.48
CA PRO A 110 -31.10 42.52 13.30
C PRO A 110 -32.45 42.88 13.94
N PRO A 111 -32.45 43.49 15.15
CA PRO A 111 -33.69 43.81 15.83
C PRO A 111 -34.39 45.00 15.17
N ARG A 112 -35.71 44.87 14.96
CA ARG A 112 -36.61 45.96 14.56
C ARG A 112 -36.72 46.97 15.72
N LYS A 113 -36.52 48.26 15.45
CA LYS A 113 -36.84 49.36 16.38
C LYS A 113 -38.36 49.57 16.43
N PRO A 114 -38.98 49.82 17.59
CA PRO A 114 -40.36 50.31 17.65
C PRO A 114 -40.41 51.84 17.55
N SER A 115 -41.58 52.29 17.10
CA SER A 115 -42.16 53.62 16.89
C SER A 115 -41.55 54.83 17.61
#